data_AF-A0A175RHE2-F1
#
_entry.id   AF-A0A175RHE2-F1
#
_cell.length_a   1.000
_cell.length_b   1.000
_cell.length_c   1.000
_cell.angle_alpha   90.00
_cell.angle_beta   90.00
_cell.angle_gamma   90.00
#
_symmetry.space_group_name_H-M   'P 1'
#
loop_
_entity.id
_entity.type
_entity.pdbx_description
1 polymer ?
#
loop_
_entity_poly.entity_id
_entity_poly.type
_entity_poly.pdbx_seq_one_letter_code
_entity_poly.pdbx_strand_id
1 'polypeptide(L)'
;MTKSEGFPQAGESDALNRWATFFRGFSTILLIANSDAVRIDDLRARYGEDALFVFFNKVYKVLDRPFDGPCLLVARSGPAGANIVYRREVGDVTKLVRSPRFRGICNLRAGAAEQFSPSDEFAIPEPVGHLDLSADLSGFYPETHLATSGFALALFLIEVAPDSKVILAGFTARRSQKWKLFADHDWTFEQIVLRLLLRSGRLHMTSSVAPDLFGAVSRRFPEFTPGDVSSVAAEVLTERLEGANLAIDDLLKLTRPQRRFDALLRRLKPKTRKAKLAERQAQQ
;
A
#
# COMPACT_ATOMS: atom_id res chain seq x y z
N MET A 1 -3.92 9.14 -33.60
CA MET A 1 -3.71 8.00 -32.69
C MET A 1 -2.24 7.59 -32.76
N THR A 2 -1.41 8.20 -31.93
CA THR A 2 -0.01 7.80 -31.74
C THR A 2 0.01 6.46 -31.04
N LYS A 3 0.77 5.48 -31.56
CA LYS A 3 1.09 4.24 -30.83
C LYS A 3 1.64 4.67 -29.47
N SER A 4 0.99 4.32 -28.36
CA SER A 4 1.62 4.50 -27.06
C SER A 4 2.83 3.58 -27.02
N GLU A 5 4.03 4.16 -26.97
CA GLU A 5 5.21 3.43 -26.52
C GLU A 5 4.85 2.71 -25.21
N GLY A 6 5.20 1.42 -25.09
CA GLY A 6 4.86 0.60 -23.93
C GLY A 6 5.37 1.20 -22.61
N PHE A 7 4.95 0.66 -21.46
CA PHE A 7 5.40 1.21 -20.17
C PHE A 7 6.93 1.21 -20.02
N PRO A 8 7.49 2.21 -19.31
CA PRO A 8 8.93 2.35 -19.15
C PRO A 8 9.53 1.16 -18.39
N GLN A 9 10.71 0.72 -18.85
CA GLN A 9 11.50 -0.33 -18.23
C GLN A 9 12.54 0.26 -17.26
N ALA A 10 13.14 -0.62 -16.45
CA ALA A 10 14.14 -0.21 -15.48
C ALA A 10 15.44 0.17 -16.21
N GLY A 11 16.10 1.24 -15.77
CA GLY A 11 17.32 1.76 -16.40
C GLY A 11 17.10 2.72 -17.56
N GLU A 12 15.85 2.95 -17.99
CA GLU A 12 15.53 4.05 -18.90
C GLU A 12 15.67 5.40 -18.16
N SER A 13 16.42 6.34 -18.75
CA SER A 13 16.71 7.66 -18.15
C SER A 13 15.46 8.52 -17.91
N ASP A 14 14.39 8.30 -18.69
CA ASP A 14 13.14 9.06 -18.61
C ASP A 14 11.99 8.28 -17.96
N ALA A 15 12.27 7.13 -17.31
CA ALA A 15 11.24 6.22 -16.80
C ALA A 15 10.22 6.90 -15.88
N LEU A 16 10.69 7.73 -14.94
CA LEU A 16 9.82 8.44 -14.00
C LEU A 16 8.91 9.46 -14.69
N ASN A 17 9.42 10.21 -15.69
CA ASN A 17 8.62 11.17 -16.44
C ASN A 17 7.59 10.49 -17.34
N ARG A 18 7.91 9.32 -17.89
CA ARG A 18 6.95 8.52 -18.66
C ARG A 18 5.81 8.01 -17.77
N TRP A 19 6.13 7.57 -16.54
CA TRP A 19 5.10 7.26 -15.53
C TRP A 19 4.29 8.49 -15.13
N ALA A 20 4.94 9.63 -14.89
CA ALA A 20 4.27 10.89 -14.59
C ALA A 20 3.27 11.25 -15.70
N THR A 21 3.69 11.17 -16.96
CA THR A 21 2.86 11.44 -18.14
C THR A 21 1.66 10.49 -18.20
N PHE A 22 1.86 9.20 -17.93
CA PHE A 22 0.76 8.22 -17.85
C PHE A 22 -0.27 8.62 -16.79
N PHE A 23 0.17 8.93 -15.56
CA PHE A 23 -0.76 9.25 -14.47
C PHE A 23 -1.46 10.59 -14.66
N ARG A 24 -0.78 11.61 -15.20
CA ARG A 24 -1.37 12.91 -15.56
C ARG A 24 -2.48 12.82 -16.60
N GLY A 25 -2.56 11.70 -17.33
CA GLY A 25 -3.67 11.42 -18.25
C GLY A 25 -5.02 11.21 -17.57
N PHE A 26 -5.08 11.12 -16.24
CA PHE A 26 -6.30 10.86 -15.47
C PHE A 26 -6.58 11.97 -14.47
N SER A 27 -7.74 12.63 -14.58
CA SER A 27 -8.14 13.66 -13.61
C SER A 27 -8.41 13.10 -12.21
N THR A 28 -8.74 11.81 -12.11
CA THR A 28 -9.05 11.12 -10.86
C THR A 28 -8.38 9.75 -10.83
N ILE A 29 -7.63 9.49 -9.76
CA ILE A 29 -6.88 8.23 -9.56
C ILE A 29 -7.27 7.63 -8.22
N LEU A 30 -7.81 6.41 -8.22
CA LEU A 30 -8.22 5.70 -7.02
C LEU A 30 -7.19 4.64 -6.67
N LEU A 31 -6.55 4.77 -5.51
CA LEU A 31 -5.74 3.70 -4.93
C LEU A 31 -6.65 2.80 -4.10
N ILE A 32 -6.76 1.53 -4.49
CA ILE A 32 -7.65 0.55 -3.87
C ILE A 32 -6.84 -0.38 -2.95
N ALA A 33 -6.86 -0.11 -1.65
CA ALA A 33 -6.26 -1.00 -0.68
C ALA A 33 -7.03 -2.33 -0.56
N ASN A 34 -6.33 -3.39 -0.17
CA ASN A 34 -6.92 -4.70 0.13
C ASN A 34 -7.70 -4.65 1.45
N SER A 35 -8.92 -4.09 1.42
CA SER A 35 -9.77 -3.89 2.58
C SER A 35 -11.20 -4.31 2.29
N ASP A 36 -11.80 -5.04 3.24
CA ASP A 36 -13.18 -5.53 3.13
C ASP A 36 -14.22 -4.40 3.21
N ALA A 37 -13.78 -3.19 3.58
CA ALA A 37 -14.61 -1.98 3.61
C ALA A 37 -14.80 -1.35 2.22
N VAL A 38 -14.06 -1.80 1.21
CA VAL A 38 -14.17 -1.27 -0.16
C VAL A 38 -15.36 -1.93 -0.87
N ARG A 39 -16.16 -1.10 -1.55
CA ARG A 39 -17.23 -1.53 -2.46
C ARG A 39 -16.96 -0.90 -3.82
N ILE A 40 -16.48 -1.69 -4.77
CA ILE A 40 -15.98 -1.18 -6.06
C ILE A 40 -17.10 -0.54 -6.87
N ASP A 41 -18.31 -1.09 -6.82
CA ASP A 41 -19.47 -0.54 -7.53
C ASP A 41 -19.83 0.87 -7.06
N ASP A 42 -19.82 1.10 -5.74
CA ASP A 42 -20.06 2.42 -5.16
C ASP A 42 -18.99 3.43 -5.60
N LEU A 43 -17.74 2.99 -5.71
CA LEU A 43 -16.65 3.85 -6.18
C LEU A 43 -16.82 4.20 -7.66
N ARG A 44 -17.23 3.25 -8.50
CA ARG A 44 -17.51 3.51 -9.92
C ARG A 44 -18.65 4.50 -10.08
N ALA A 45 -19.76 4.29 -9.37
CA ALA A 45 -20.90 5.19 -9.41
C ALA A 45 -20.53 6.62 -8.97
N ARG A 46 -19.64 6.75 -7.97
CA ARG A 46 -19.24 8.04 -7.41
C ARG A 46 -18.22 8.81 -8.24
N TYR A 47 -17.22 8.13 -8.80
CA TYR A 47 -16.06 8.78 -9.43
C TYR A 47 -16.06 8.68 -10.97
N GLY A 48 -17.05 7.99 -11.54
CA GLY A 48 -17.27 7.93 -12.97
C GLY A 48 -16.43 6.87 -13.68
N GLU A 49 -16.66 6.77 -14.99
CA GLU A 49 -16.09 5.72 -15.83
C GLU A 49 -14.66 5.98 -16.30
N ASP A 50 -14.20 7.24 -16.27
CA ASP A 50 -12.88 7.63 -16.77
C ASP A 50 -11.79 7.66 -15.69
N ALA A 51 -12.17 7.45 -14.43
CA ALA A 51 -11.22 7.41 -13.32
C ALA A 51 -10.30 6.19 -13.42
N LEU A 52 -9.02 6.35 -13.07
CA LEU A 52 -8.07 5.23 -13.02
C LEU A 52 -8.20 4.48 -11.70
N PHE A 53 -8.57 3.19 -11.77
CA PHE A 53 -8.59 2.31 -10.61
C PHE A 53 -7.28 1.54 -10.49
N VAL A 54 -6.52 1.82 -9.43
CA VAL A 54 -5.25 1.16 -9.16
C VAL A 54 -5.44 0.07 -8.12
N PHE A 55 -5.26 -1.18 -8.56
CA PHE A 55 -5.32 -2.36 -7.71
C PHE A 55 -3.93 -2.86 -7.35
N PHE A 56 -3.75 -3.51 -6.20
CA PHE A 56 -2.47 -4.08 -5.78
C PHE A 56 -2.55 -5.61 -5.70
N ASN A 57 -1.51 -6.31 -6.21
CA ASN A 57 -1.15 -7.75 -6.11
C ASN A 57 -2.26 -8.82 -5.90
N LYS A 58 -3.16 -8.67 -4.93
CA LYS A 58 -4.21 -9.62 -4.57
C LYS A 58 -5.60 -9.06 -4.87
N VAL A 59 -5.82 -8.68 -6.13
CA VAL A 59 -7.06 -7.99 -6.55
C VAL A 59 -8.34 -8.78 -6.23
N TYR A 60 -8.26 -10.12 -6.19
CA TYR A 60 -9.34 -11.01 -5.75
C TYR A 60 -9.83 -10.79 -4.32
N LYS A 61 -9.15 -9.96 -3.52
CA LYS A 61 -9.61 -9.57 -2.18
C LYS A 61 -10.66 -8.46 -2.21
N VAL A 62 -10.71 -7.69 -3.29
CA VAL A 62 -11.59 -6.54 -3.45
C VAL A 62 -12.50 -6.67 -4.67
N LEU A 63 -12.15 -7.55 -5.62
CA LEU A 63 -12.98 -7.93 -6.76
C LEU A 63 -13.47 -9.37 -6.60
N ASP A 64 -14.78 -9.55 -6.66
CA ASP A 64 -15.47 -10.83 -6.78
C ASP A 64 -15.85 -11.16 -8.23
N ARG A 65 -15.87 -10.14 -9.10
CA ARG A 65 -16.17 -10.23 -10.54
C ARG A 65 -15.16 -9.43 -11.38
N PRO A 66 -15.07 -9.69 -12.70
CA PRO A 66 -14.21 -8.91 -13.59
C PRO A 66 -14.53 -7.41 -13.56
N PHE A 67 -13.48 -6.59 -13.53
CA PHE A 67 -13.54 -5.14 -13.61
C PHE A 67 -13.25 -4.68 -15.04
N ASP A 68 -14.14 -3.86 -15.58
CA ASP A 68 -14.19 -3.42 -16.96
C ASP A 68 -13.86 -1.93 -17.15
N GLY A 69 -13.55 -1.20 -16.07
CA GLY A 69 -13.15 0.21 -16.11
C GLY A 69 -11.65 0.42 -16.37
N PRO A 70 -11.18 1.67 -16.56
CA PRO A 70 -9.76 1.99 -16.62
C PRO A 70 -9.05 1.53 -15.35
N CYS A 71 -8.11 0.60 -15.49
CA CYS A 71 -7.39 0.10 -14.33
C CYS A 71 -5.92 -0.21 -14.60
N LEU A 72 -5.14 -0.15 -13.53
CA LEU A 72 -3.72 -0.51 -13.48
C LEU A 72 -3.51 -1.50 -12.34
N LEU A 73 -2.78 -2.58 -12.59
CA LEU A 73 -2.37 -3.52 -11.54
C LEU A 73 -0.95 -3.17 -11.09
N VAL A 74 -0.79 -2.86 -9.81
CA VAL A 74 0.51 -2.66 -9.18
C VAL A 74 0.99 -3.98 -8.59
N ALA A 75 2.08 -4.48 -9.14
CA ALA A 75 2.76 -5.66 -8.66
C ALA A 75 4.04 -5.26 -7.94
N ARG A 76 4.07 -5.26 -6.61
CA ARG A 76 5.30 -4.93 -5.90
C ARG A 76 6.31 -6.07 -5.93
N SER A 77 7.55 -5.70 -6.24
CA SER A 77 8.73 -6.54 -6.15
C SER A 77 9.12 -6.84 -4.70
N GLY A 78 9.68 -8.02 -4.49
CA GLY A 78 10.49 -8.31 -3.30
C GLY A 78 11.93 -8.62 -3.71
N PRO A 79 12.75 -9.17 -2.80
CA PRO A 79 14.12 -9.57 -3.10
C PRO A 79 14.28 -10.62 -4.22
N ALA A 80 13.20 -11.29 -4.60
CA ALA A 80 13.17 -12.35 -5.61
C ALA A 80 12.18 -12.05 -6.75
N GLY A 81 11.91 -10.77 -7.04
CA GLY A 81 10.92 -10.40 -8.06
C GLY A 81 9.50 -10.19 -7.50
N ALA A 82 8.56 -9.91 -8.40
CA ALA A 82 7.16 -9.71 -8.07
C ALA A 82 6.50 -11.00 -7.56
N ASN A 83 5.66 -10.87 -6.52
CA ASN A 83 5.07 -12.04 -5.85
C ASN A 83 4.21 -12.90 -6.77
N ILE A 84 3.43 -12.24 -7.62
CA ILE A 84 2.52 -12.90 -8.55
C ILE A 84 3.26 -13.68 -9.64
N VAL A 85 4.49 -13.29 -9.99
CA VAL A 85 5.33 -13.97 -10.99
C VAL A 85 5.87 -15.27 -10.43
N TYR A 86 6.62 -15.22 -9.32
CA TYR A 86 7.26 -16.42 -8.78
C TYR A 86 6.25 -17.45 -8.24
N ARG A 87 5.04 -17.02 -7.86
CA ARG A 87 3.95 -17.91 -7.47
C ARG A 87 3.14 -18.45 -8.65
N ARG A 88 3.40 -17.98 -9.87
CA ARG A 88 2.62 -18.29 -11.08
C ARG A 88 1.14 -17.90 -10.92
N GLU A 89 0.88 -16.81 -10.20
CA GLU A 89 -0.45 -16.27 -9.92
C GLU A 89 -0.85 -15.16 -10.91
N VAL A 90 -0.02 -14.81 -11.90
CA VAL A 90 -0.30 -13.67 -12.81
C VAL A 90 -1.63 -13.85 -13.55
N GLY A 91 -1.89 -15.02 -14.12
CA GLY A 91 -3.16 -15.31 -14.80
C GLY A 91 -4.36 -15.20 -13.86
N ASP A 92 -4.23 -15.71 -12.63
CA ASP A 92 -5.30 -15.66 -11.62
C ASP A 92 -5.60 -14.26 -11.11
N VAL A 93 -4.58 -13.40 -11.01
CA VAL A 93 -4.76 -12.01 -10.59
C VAL A 93 -5.31 -11.18 -11.74
N THR A 94 -4.78 -11.38 -12.95
CA THR A 94 -5.15 -10.56 -14.12
C THR A 94 -6.53 -10.90 -14.67
N LYS A 95 -7.05 -12.13 -14.51
CA LYS A 95 -8.41 -12.51 -14.98
C LYS A 95 -9.53 -11.57 -14.49
N LEU A 96 -9.33 -10.92 -13.34
CA LEU A 96 -10.32 -10.01 -12.76
C LEU A 96 -10.19 -8.56 -13.23
N VAL A 97 -9.11 -8.21 -13.94
CA VAL A 97 -8.88 -6.83 -14.41
C VAL A 97 -8.68 -6.74 -15.91
N ARG A 98 -8.44 -7.87 -16.61
CA ARG A 98 -8.24 -7.90 -18.06
C ARG A 98 -9.54 -7.54 -18.78
N SER A 99 -9.53 -6.34 -19.34
CA SER A 99 -10.57 -5.76 -20.17
C SER A 99 -9.89 -4.85 -21.21
N PRO A 100 -10.61 -4.36 -22.24
CA PRO A 100 -10.06 -3.37 -23.16
C PRO A 100 -9.57 -2.08 -22.50
N ARG A 101 -10.02 -1.80 -21.26
CA ARG A 101 -9.61 -0.62 -20.46
C ARG A 101 -8.50 -0.95 -19.45
N PHE A 102 -8.01 -2.18 -19.40
CA PHE A 102 -6.85 -2.55 -18.61
C PHE A 102 -5.58 -1.91 -19.19
N ARG A 103 -4.88 -1.11 -18.40
CA ARG A 103 -3.69 -0.38 -18.85
C ARG A 103 -2.41 -1.21 -18.77
N GLY A 104 -2.41 -2.29 -18.00
CA GLY A 104 -1.27 -3.17 -17.82
C GLY A 104 -0.80 -3.29 -16.37
N ILE A 105 0.46 -3.69 -16.19
CA ILE A 105 1.07 -3.90 -14.87
C ILE A 105 2.17 -2.87 -14.62
N CYS A 106 2.10 -2.20 -13.48
CA CYS A 106 3.20 -1.45 -12.90
C CYS A 106 3.92 -2.35 -11.89
N ASN A 107 5.07 -2.91 -12.27
CA ASN A 107 5.93 -3.59 -11.33
C ASN A 107 6.70 -2.54 -10.51
N LEU A 108 6.36 -2.42 -9.22
CA LEU A 108 6.85 -1.36 -8.33
C LEU A 108 7.95 -1.85 -7.40
N ARG A 109 8.98 -1.04 -7.22
CA ARG A 109 10.02 -1.16 -6.20
C ARG A 109 9.94 0.01 -5.22
N ALA A 110 9.93 -0.29 -3.92
CA ALA A 110 9.93 0.67 -2.82
C ALA A 110 11.20 0.59 -1.96
N GLY A 111 12.07 -0.41 -2.16
CA GLY A 111 13.33 -0.53 -1.43
C GLY A 111 14.47 -1.07 -2.28
N ALA A 112 15.70 -0.67 -1.96
CA ALA A 112 16.90 -1.02 -2.72
C ALA A 112 17.16 -2.55 -2.81
N ALA A 113 16.74 -3.31 -1.79
CA ALA A 113 16.88 -4.77 -1.76
C ALA A 113 15.88 -5.52 -2.65
N GLU A 114 14.90 -4.82 -3.24
CA GLU A 114 13.90 -5.44 -4.11
C GLU A 114 14.37 -5.46 -5.57
N GLN A 115 14.01 -6.53 -6.28
CA GLN A 115 14.40 -6.74 -7.68
C GLN A 115 13.17 -6.78 -8.56
N PHE A 116 13.21 -6.12 -9.71
CA PHE A 116 12.15 -6.24 -10.70
C PHE A 116 12.09 -7.66 -11.27
N SER A 117 10.88 -8.14 -11.53
CA SER A 117 10.72 -9.30 -12.40
C SER A 117 10.79 -8.81 -13.84
N PRO A 118 11.54 -9.48 -14.74
CA PRO A 118 11.49 -9.17 -16.16
C PRO A 118 10.05 -9.13 -16.70
N SER A 119 9.78 -8.19 -17.61
CA SER A 119 8.43 -7.95 -18.13
C SER A 119 7.83 -9.17 -18.85
N ASP A 120 8.66 -9.98 -19.51
CA ASP A 120 8.28 -11.23 -20.17
C ASP A 120 7.88 -12.34 -19.19
N GLU A 121 8.44 -12.36 -17.96
CA GLU A 121 8.05 -13.34 -16.94
C GLU A 121 6.62 -13.16 -16.42
N PHE A 122 6.00 -12.00 -16.64
CA PHE A 122 4.57 -11.83 -16.35
C PHE A 122 3.68 -12.61 -17.33
N ALA A 123 4.20 -12.99 -18.50
CA ALA A 123 3.52 -13.84 -19.47
C ALA A 123 2.10 -13.35 -19.86
N ILE A 124 1.96 -12.03 -20.04
CA ILE A 124 0.74 -11.37 -20.53
C ILE A 124 1.05 -10.48 -21.74
N PRO A 125 0.08 -10.27 -22.65
CA PRO A 125 0.24 -9.38 -23.79
C PRO A 125 0.11 -7.90 -23.43
N GLU A 126 -0.53 -7.54 -22.31
CA GLU A 126 -0.64 -6.14 -21.89
C GLU A 126 0.71 -5.60 -21.38
N PRO A 127 0.96 -4.28 -21.49
CA PRO A 127 2.23 -3.70 -21.09
C PRO A 127 2.58 -3.96 -19.62
N VAL A 128 3.84 -4.26 -19.38
CA VAL A 128 4.44 -4.30 -18.04
C VAL A 128 5.56 -3.29 -18.00
N GLY A 129 5.60 -2.45 -16.97
CA GLY A 129 6.69 -1.49 -16.77
C GLY A 129 7.18 -1.46 -15.35
N HIS A 130 8.35 -0.87 -15.15
CA HIS A 130 9.05 -0.79 -13.88
C HIS A 130 8.95 0.62 -13.32
N LEU A 131 8.44 0.74 -12.10
CA LEU A 131 8.42 1.99 -11.34
C LEU A 131 9.32 1.82 -10.11
N ASP A 132 10.42 2.57 -10.08
CA ASP A 132 11.39 2.52 -9.01
C ASP A 132 11.27 3.77 -8.12
N LEU A 133 10.77 3.56 -6.90
CA LEU A 133 10.61 4.61 -5.89
C LEU A 133 11.59 4.44 -4.72
N SER A 134 12.56 3.53 -4.86
CA SER A 134 13.50 3.21 -3.78
C SER A 134 14.40 4.38 -3.39
N ALA A 135 14.78 5.22 -4.37
CA ALA A 135 15.61 6.40 -4.14
C ALA A 135 14.82 7.49 -3.42
N ASP A 136 13.59 7.78 -3.87
CA ASP A 136 12.71 8.81 -3.30
C ASP A 136 12.33 8.50 -1.84
N LEU A 137 12.25 7.22 -1.49
CA LEU A 137 11.95 6.77 -0.12
C LEU A 137 13.19 6.69 0.78
N SER A 138 14.39 6.68 0.20
CA SER A 138 15.64 6.58 0.95
C SER A 138 15.89 7.85 1.78
N GLY A 139 16.25 7.68 3.06
CA GLY A 139 16.47 8.81 3.99
C GLY A 139 15.19 9.47 4.51
N PHE A 140 14.02 9.20 3.91
CA PHE A 140 12.73 9.65 4.41
C PHE A 140 11.98 8.55 5.19
N TYR A 141 11.93 7.33 4.65
CA TYR A 141 11.22 6.22 5.29
C TYR A 141 12.10 5.54 6.37
N PRO A 142 11.53 5.03 7.48
CA PRO A 142 12.30 4.35 8.52
C PRO A 142 13.18 3.21 7.98
N GLU A 143 14.49 3.26 8.25
CA GLU A 143 15.49 2.33 7.69
C GLU A 143 15.25 0.86 8.03
N THR A 144 14.55 0.59 9.14
CA THR A 144 14.23 -0.76 9.62
C THR A 144 13.05 -1.41 8.91
N HIS A 145 12.33 -0.67 8.07
CA HIS A 145 11.10 -1.09 7.42
C HIS A 145 11.11 -0.74 5.93
N LEU A 146 10.15 -1.28 5.18
CA LEU A 146 9.91 -0.89 3.79
C LEU A 146 8.51 -0.31 3.64
N ALA A 147 8.37 0.75 2.83
CA ALA A 147 7.07 1.32 2.52
C ALA A 147 6.10 0.30 1.90
N THR A 148 4.81 0.39 2.21
CA THR A 148 3.77 -0.33 1.46
C THR A 148 3.63 0.24 0.04
N SER A 149 3.21 -0.59 -0.92
CA SER A 149 3.02 -0.14 -2.32
C SER A 149 2.02 1.00 -2.44
N GLY A 150 0.96 0.97 -1.63
CA GLY A 150 -0.07 1.99 -1.64
C GLY A 150 0.45 3.32 -1.11
N PHE A 151 1.25 3.30 -0.03
CA PHE A 151 1.89 4.49 0.50
C PHE A 151 2.90 5.08 -0.48
N ALA A 152 3.83 4.27 -0.98
CA ALA A 152 4.85 4.70 -1.94
C ALA A 152 4.22 5.33 -3.18
N LEU A 153 3.21 4.68 -3.76
CA LEU A 153 2.53 5.22 -4.93
C LEU A 153 1.72 6.48 -4.62
N ALA A 154 1.11 6.59 -3.44
CA ALA A 154 0.41 7.82 -3.05
C ALA A 154 1.36 9.02 -3.01
N LEU A 155 2.57 8.86 -2.44
CA LEU A 155 3.58 9.91 -2.42
C LEU A 155 4.06 10.28 -3.82
N PHE A 156 4.36 9.29 -4.65
CA PHE A 156 4.73 9.54 -6.03
C PHE A 156 3.66 10.35 -6.79
N LEU A 157 2.38 9.96 -6.66
CA LEU A 157 1.28 10.61 -7.38
C LEU A 157 1.06 12.08 -6.98
N ILE A 158 1.20 12.43 -5.70
CA ILE A 158 1.02 13.83 -5.25
C ILE A 158 2.13 14.77 -5.73
N GLU A 159 3.26 14.21 -6.17
CA GLU A 159 4.39 14.98 -6.72
C GLU A 159 4.30 15.05 -8.23
N VAL A 160 4.06 13.91 -8.89
CA VAL A 160 4.08 13.85 -10.35
C VAL A 160 2.76 14.24 -10.99
N ALA A 161 1.63 14.10 -10.30
CA ALA A 161 0.30 14.40 -10.83
C ALA A 161 -0.49 15.33 -9.88
N PRO A 162 0.01 16.55 -9.58
CA PRO A 162 -0.57 17.43 -8.57
C PRO A 162 -1.98 17.92 -8.92
N ASP A 163 -2.32 17.99 -10.22
CA ASP A 163 -3.65 18.37 -10.69
C ASP A 163 -4.65 17.20 -10.68
N SER A 164 -4.17 15.98 -10.45
CA SER A 164 -5.01 14.78 -10.38
C SER A 164 -5.56 14.60 -8.98
N LYS A 165 -6.84 14.26 -8.89
CA LYS A 165 -7.50 13.92 -7.63
C LYS A 165 -7.12 12.50 -7.21
N VAL A 166 -6.14 12.38 -6.31
CA VAL A 166 -5.72 11.08 -5.77
C VAL A 166 -6.60 10.69 -4.57
N ILE A 167 -7.31 9.57 -4.70
CA ILE A 167 -8.28 9.07 -3.72
C ILE A 167 -7.79 7.75 -3.12
N LEU A 168 -7.71 7.71 -1.80
CA LEU A 168 -7.44 6.51 -1.03
C LEU A 168 -8.75 5.79 -0.69
N ALA A 169 -8.93 4.58 -1.21
CA ALA A 169 -10.04 3.71 -0.87
C ALA A 169 -9.56 2.53 -0.02
N GLY A 170 -10.09 2.39 1.19
CA GLY A 170 -9.76 1.27 2.08
C GLY A 170 -8.42 1.38 2.83
N PHE A 171 -7.73 2.53 2.75
CA PHE A 171 -6.51 2.84 3.51
C PHE A 171 -6.84 3.19 4.97
N THR A 172 -7.52 2.28 5.66
CA THR A 172 -7.91 2.51 7.05
C THR A 172 -6.75 2.16 7.98
N ALA A 173 -6.55 2.97 9.02
CA ALA A 173 -5.67 2.65 10.14
C ALA A 173 -6.18 1.47 11.01
N ARG A 174 -7.19 0.72 10.54
CA ARG A 174 -7.82 -0.37 11.28
C ARG A 174 -7.38 -1.70 10.69
N ARG A 175 -6.94 -2.59 11.57
CA ARG A 175 -6.56 -3.95 11.20
C ARG A 175 -7.78 -4.72 10.69
N SER A 176 -7.73 -5.21 9.44
CA SER A 176 -8.69 -6.22 8.99
C SER A 176 -8.47 -7.50 9.80
N GLN A 177 -9.55 -8.09 10.31
CA GLN A 177 -9.50 -9.40 10.97
C GLN A 177 -9.23 -10.54 9.98
N LYS A 178 -9.55 -10.33 8.69
CA LYS A 178 -9.45 -11.32 7.61
C LYS A 178 -8.04 -11.41 7.02
N TRP A 179 -7.26 -10.33 7.06
CA TRP A 179 -5.99 -10.24 6.34
C TRP A 179 -4.79 -10.05 7.27
N LYS A 180 -3.78 -10.92 7.12
CA LYS A 180 -2.52 -10.85 7.85
C LYS A 180 -1.77 -9.55 7.50
N LEU A 181 -1.46 -8.76 8.52
CA LEU A 181 -0.52 -7.65 8.43
C LEU A 181 0.92 -8.19 8.46
N PHE A 182 1.79 -7.63 7.63
CA PHE A 182 3.22 -7.91 7.65
C PHE A 182 3.89 -6.86 8.54
N ALA A 183 4.78 -7.32 9.44
CA ALA A 183 5.53 -6.44 10.34
C ALA A 183 6.68 -5.70 9.63
N ASP A 184 6.89 -5.98 8.34
CA ASP A 184 7.97 -5.44 7.52
C ASP A 184 7.74 -3.96 7.12
N HIS A 185 6.66 -3.34 7.60
CA HIS A 185 6.20 -1.99 7.26
C HIS A 185 5.92 -1.18 8.53
N ASP A 186 6.27 0.10 8.54
CA ASP A 186 5.87 1.01 9.61
C ASP A 186 4.52 1.66 9.28
N TRP A 187 3.44 0.97 9.65
CA TRP A 187 2.08 1.44 9.38
C TRP A 187 1.74 2.72 10.13
N THR A 188 2.35 2.95 11.29
CA THR A 188 2.10 4.15 12.08
C THR A 188 2.66 5.36 11.35
N PHE A 189 3.92 5.29 10.91
CA PHE A 189 4.56 6.32 10.11
C PHE A 189 3.74 6.63 8.85
N GLU A 190 3.38 5.59 8.08
CA GLU A 190 2.58 5.76 6.86
C GLU A 190 1.24 6.45 7.14
N GLN A 191 0.53 6.05 8.18
CA GLN A 191 -0.75 6.64 8.53
C GLN A 191 -0.63 8.09 9.00
N ILE A 192 0.45 8.46 9.70
CA ILE A 192 0.72 9.86 10.08
C ILE A 192 0.86 10.70 8.82
N VAL A 193 1.75 10.31 7.90
CA VAL A 193 2.03 11.04 6.66
C VAL A 193 0.78 11.14 5.77
N LEU A 194 0.05 10.03 5.56
CA LEU A 194 -1.18 10.04 4.76
C LEU A 194 -2.24 10.96 5.38
N ARG A 195 -2.38 11.01 6.70
CA ARG A 195 -3.33 11.91 7.38
C ARG A 195 -2.94 13.37 7.25
N LEU A 196 -1.66 13.70 7.31
CA LEU A 196 -1.17 15.06 7.05
C LEU A 196 -1.52 15.48 5.61
N LEU A 197 -1.28 14.60 4.64
CA LEU A 197 -1.62 14.86 3.23
C LEU A 197 -3.13 15.00 2.99
N LEU A 198 -3.95 14.17 3.64
CA LEU A 198 -5.41 14.30 3.64
C LEU A 198 -5.86 15.65 4.23
N ARG A 199 -5.27 16.08 5.35
CA ARG A 199 -5.59 17.37 5.99
C ARG A 199 -5.18 18.57 5.13
N SER A 200 -4.05 18.46 4.41
CA SER A 200 -3.59 19.49 3.48
C SER A 200 -4.38 19.55 2.18
N GLY A 201 -5.29 18.60 1.93
CA GLY A 201 -6.07 18.50 0.69
C GLY A 201 -5.30 17.90 -0.50
N ARG A 202 -4.04 17.49 -0.33
CA ARG A 202 -3.23 16.83 -1.38
C ARG A 202 -3.65 15.40 -1.66
N LEU A 203 -4.31 14.75 -0.70
CA LEU A 203 -4.96 13.45 -0.87
C LEU A 203 -6.43 13.55 -0.49
N HIS A 204 -7.23 12.62 -0.99
CA HIS A 204 -8.63 12.46 -0.61
C HIS A 204 -8.91 11.03 -0.14
N MET A 205 -9.95 10.84 0.67
CA MET A 205 -10.35 9.51 1.15
C MET A 205 -11.84 9.30 0.88
N THR A 206 -12.22 8.05 0.58
CA THR A 206 -13.62 7.71 0.29
C THR A 206 -14.51 7.74 1.53
N SER A 207 -13.96 7.35 2.68
CA SER A 207 -14.57 7.44 4.00
C SER A 207 -14.35 8.80 4.64
N SER A 208 -15.28 9.23 5.51
CA SER A 208 -15.10 10.43 6.33
C SER A 208 -13.81 10.32 7.16
N VAL A 209 -12.95 11.34 7.09
CA VAL A 209 -11.89 11.54 8.09
C VAL A 209 -12.58 11.62 9.45
N ALA A 210 -12.04 10.93 10.46
CA ALA A 210 -12.62 10.99 11.81
C ALA A 210 -12.76 12.47 12.25
N PRO A 211 -13.82 12.82 12.99
CA PRO A 211 -14.01 14.18 13.47
C PRO A 211 -12.74 14.70 14.15
N ASP A 212 -12.43 15.97 13.93
CA ASP A 212 -11.27 16.61 14.56
C ASP A 212 -11.49 16.79 16.06
N LEU A 213 -11.25 15.69 16.78
CA LEU A 213 -11.46 15.53 18.21
C LEU A 213 -10.65 16.55 19.00
N PHE A 214 -9.38 16.75 18.62
CA PHE A 214 -8.50 17.70 19.27
C PHE A 214 -8.80 19.15 18.85
N GLY A 215 -9.22 19.40 17.60
CA GLY A 215 -9.70 20.74 17.24
C GLY A 215 -10.95 21.17 18.00
N ALA A 216 -11.78 20.25 18.49
CA ALA A 216 -12.87 20.60 19.40
C ALA A 216 -12.37 21.16 20.74
N VAL A 217 -11.23 20.67 21.22
CA VAL A 217 -10.56 21.20 22.42
C VAL A 217 -10.08 22.63 22.15
N SER A 218 -9.36 22.85 21.05
CA SER A 218 -8.87 24.19 20.68
C SER A 218 -9.98 25.21 20.43
N ARG A 219 -11.15 24.77 19.93
CA ARG A 219 -12.34 25.65 19.81
C ARG A 219 -12.96 26.02 21.16
N ARG A 220 -12.92 25.10 22.13
CA ARG A 220 -13.52 25.30 23.46
C ARG A 220 -12.61 26.07 24.40
N PHE A 221 -11.29 25.93 24.24
CA PHE A 221 -10.23 26.54 25.03
C PHE A 221 -9.19 27.19 24.10
N PRO A 222 -9.49 28.40 23.56
CA PRO A 222 -8.61 29.09 22.61
C PRO A 222 -7.26 29.53 23.18
N GLU A 223 -7.10 29.53 24.51
CA GLU A 223 -5.86 29.86 25.21
C GLU A 223 -4.74 28.81 25.01
N PHE A 224 -5.08 27.58 24.61
CA PHE A 224 -4.10 26.52 24.34
C PHE A 224 -3.78 26.46 22.85
N THR A 225 -2.50 26.36 22.52
CA THR A 225 -2.08 26.20 21.12
C THR A 225 -2.38 24.79 20.62
N PRO A 226 -2.51 24.56 19.29
CA PRO A 226 -2.59 23.21 18.74
C PRO A 226 -1.40 22.33 19.12
N GLY A 227 -0.23 22.94 19.35
CA GLY A 227 0.97 22.28 19.86
C GLY A 227 0.76 21.74 21.27
N ASP A 228 0.28 22.58 22.20
CA ASP A 228 0.02 22.18 23.59
C ASP A 228 -0.99 21.03 23.67
N VAL A 229 -2.10 21.15 22.94
CA VAL A 229 -3.13 20.10 22.88
C VAL A 229 -2.55 18.80 22.32
N SER A 230 -1.69 18.88 21.30
CA SER A 230 -1.06 17.69 20.70
C SER A 230 -0.06 17.02 21.65
N SER A 231 0.74 17.81 22.38
CA SER A 231 1.71 17.29 23.36
C SER A 231 1.00 16.57 24.50
N VAL A 232 0.02 17.21 25.15
CA VAL A 232 -0.75 16.59 26.23
C VAL A 232 -1.54 15.37 25.73
N ALA A 233 -2.08 15.42 24.51
CA ALA A 233 -2.72 14.26 23.90
C ALA A 233 -1.74 13.09 23.71
N ALA A 234 -0.50 13.36 23.31
CA ALA A 234 0.53 12.33 23.15
C ALA A 234 0.93 11.72 24.51
N GLU A 235 1.05 12.52 25.56
CA GLU A 235 1.29 12.06 26.94
C GLU A 235 0.18 11.10 27.41
N VAL A 236 -1.08 11.54 27.35
CA VAL A 236 -2.24 10.71 27.74
C VAL A 236 -2.35 9.44 26.90
N LEU A 237 -2.07 9.51 25.59
CA LEU A 237 -2.06 8.32 24.73
C LEU A 237 -0.94 7.35 25.10
N THR A 238 0.23 7.86 25.51
CA THR A 238 1.37 7.05 25.95
C THR A 238 1.03 6.30 27.23
N GLU A 239 0.50 6.98 28.25
CA GLU A 239 0.05 6.34 29.50
C GLU A 239 -1.01 5.26 29.25
N ARG A 240 -1.97 5.55 28.36
CA ARG A 240 -3.00 4.56 27.98
C ARG A 240 -2.41 3.37 27.23
N LEU A 241 -1.41 3.58 26.38
CA LEU A 241 -0.72 2.50 25.67
C LEU A 241 0.10 1.64 26.63
N GLU A 242 0.76 2.22 27.62
CA GLU A 242 1.44 1.49 28.69
C GLU A 242 0.46 0.61 29.47
N GLY A 243 -0.68 1.17 29.88
CA GLY A 243 -1.75 0.39 30.51
C GLY A 243 -2.25 -0.77 29.64
N ALA A 244 -2.38 -0.54 28.32
CA ALA A 244 -2.75 -1.58 27.37
C ALA A 244 -1.65 -2.65 27.22
N ASN A 245 -0.37 -2.27 27.21
CA ASN A 245 0.76 -3.20 27.13
C ASN A 245 0.80 -4.14 28.35
N LEU A 246 0.54 -3.63 29.55
CA LEU A 246 0.43 -4.46 30.75
C LEU A 246 -0.70 -5.50 30.62
N ALA A 247 -1.88 -5.07 30.14
CA ALA A 247 -3.00 -5.99 29.90
C ALA A 247 -2.68 -7.02 28.80
N ILE A 248 -1.95 -6.63 27.75
CA ILE A 248 -1.47 -7.53 26.71
C ILE A 248 -0.50 -8.55 27.31
N ASP A 249 0.44 -8.14 28.17
CA ASP A 249 1.39 -9.03 28.83
C ASP A 249 0.70 -10.09 29.69
N ASP A 250 -0.37 -9.73 30.38
CA ASP A 250 -1.16 -10.68 31.15
C ASP A 250 -1.91 -11.67 30.24
N LEU A 251 -2.47 -11.20 29.13
CA LEU A 251 -3.03 -12.05 28.06
C LEU A 251 -1.98 -12.99 27.45
N LEU A 252 -0.76 -12.49 27.24
CA LEU A 252 0.36 -13.28 26.75
C LEU A 252 0.72 -14.37 27.75
N LYS A 253 0.79 -14.06 29.05
CA LYS A 253 1.04 -15.04 30.12
C LYS A 253 -0.01 -16.15 30.11
N LEU A 254 -1.29 -15.81 30.01
CA LEU A 254 -2.39 -16.77 29.96
C LEU A 254 -2.34 -17.68 28.72
N THR A 255 -1.88 -17.17 27.58
CA THR A 255 -1.83 -17.92 26.31
C THR A 255 -0.49 -18.64 26.05
N ARG A 256 0.50 -18.53 26.95
CA ARG A 256 1.81 -19.23 26.85
C ARG A 256 1.72 -20.73 26.56
N PRO A 257 0.90 -21.55 27.25
CA PRO A 257 0.86 -22.99 26.99
C PRO A 257 0.34 -23.32 25.58
N GLN A 258 -0.69 -22.62 25.10
CA GLN A 258 -1.22 -22.78 23.74
C GLN A 258 -0.19 -22.40 22.67
N ARG A 259 0.58 -21.32 22.90
CA ARG A 259 1.64 -20.88 21.99
C ARG A 259 2.81 -21.85 21.92
N ARG A 260 3.19 -22.48 23.03
CA ARG A 260 4.23 -23.54 23.05
C ARG A 260 3.82 -24.73 22.18
N PHE A 261 2.55 -25.11 22.23
CA PHE A 261 2.00 -26.18 21.40
C PHE A 261 1.99 -25.82 19.90
N ASP A 262 1.54 -24.61 19.53
CA ASP A 262 1.59 -24.14 18.13
C ASP A 262 3.03 -24.03 17.59
N ALA A 263 3.98 -23.58 18.42
CA ALA A 263 5.39 -23.49 18.04
C ALA A 263 6.02 -24.86 17.75
N LEU A 264 5.67 -25.88 18.54
CA LEU A 264 6.08 -27.27 18.30
C LEU A 264 5.53 -27.78 16.95
N LEU A 265 4.25 -27.54 16.67
CA LEU A 265 3.62 -27.92 15.41
C LEU A 265 4.21 -27.17 14.20
N ARG A 266 4.59 -25.90 14.35
CA ARG A 266 5.25 -25.14 13.27
C ARG A 266 6.66 -25.60 12.97
N ARG A 267 7.42 -26.06 13.97
CA ARG A 267 8.76 -26.66 13.75
C ARG A 267 8.70 -27.90 12.87
N LEU A 268 7.55 -28.58 12.83
CA LEU A 268 7.31 -29.74 11.96
C LEU A 268 6.90 -29.35 10.53
N LYS A 269 6.61 -28.07 10.24
CA LYS A 269 6.25 -27.62 8.88
C LYS A 269 7.49 -27.34 8.02
N PRO A 270 7.49 -27.74 6.74
CA PRO A 270 8.61 -27.51 5.83
C PRO A 270 8.86 -26.00 5.58
N LYS A 271 10.14 -25.61 5.55
CA LYS A 271 10.57 -24.21 5.37
C LYS A 271 10.25 -23.69 3.97
N THR A 272 9.74 -22.45 3.89
CA THR A 272 9.47 -21.76 2.62
C THR A 272 10.75 -21.24 1.95
N ARG A 273 10.73 -21.05 0.63
CA ARG A 273 11.89 -20.58 -0.15
C ARG A 273 12.37 -19.17 0.27
N LYS A 274 11.45 -18.29 0.68
CA LYS A 274 11.77 -16.97 1.27
C LYS A 274 12.59 -17.10 2.56
N ALA A 275 12.21 -18.05 3.42
CA ALA A 275 12.96 -18.32 4.66
C ALA A 275 14.37 -18.86 4.37
N LYS A 276 14.52 -19.71 3.33
CA LYS A 276 15.83 -20.21 2.89
C LYS A 276 16.75 -19.10 2.36
N LEU A 277 16.19 -18.09 1.68
CA LEU A 277 16.95 -16.94 1.17
C LEU A 277 17.35 -15.98 2.30
N ALA A 278 16.45 -15.68 3.23
CA ALA A 278 16.76 -14.87 4.42
C ALA A 278 17.84 -15.52 5.30
N GLU A 279 17.82 -16.84 5.47
CA GLU A 279 18.88 -17.57 6.20
C GLU A 279 20.24 -17.48 5.52
N ARG A 280 20.31 -17.46 4.18
CA ARG A 280 21.57 -17.28 3.45
C ARG A 280 22.12 -15.86 3.59
N GLN A 281 21.24 -14.86 3.63
CA GLN A 281 21.64 -13.46 3.82
C GLN A 281 22.07 -13.17 5.27
N ALA A 282 21.53 -13.85 6.26
CA ALA A 282 21.94 -13.71 7.67
C ALA A 282 23.26 -14.47 8.00
N GLN A 283 23.77 -15.27 7.08
CA GLN A 283 25.03 -16.03 7.20
C GLN A 283 26.20 -15.39 6.43
N GLN A 284 25.95 -14.26 5.76
CA GLN A 284 26.93 -13.42 5.08
C GLN A 284 27.10 -12.12 5.87
#